data_AF-A0AA88QS99-F1
#
_entry.id   AF-A0AA88QS99-F1
#
_cell.length_a   1.000
_cell.length_b   1.000
_cell.length_c   1.000
_cell.angle_alpha   90.00
_cell.angle_beta   90.00
_cell.angle_gamma   90.00
#
_symmetry.space_group_name_H-M   'P 1'
#
loop_
_entity.id
_entity.type
_entity.pdbx_description
1 polymer ?
#
loop_
_entity_poly.entity_id
_entity_poly.type
_entity_poly.pdbx_seq_one_letter_code
_entity_poly.pdbx_strand_id
1 'polypeptide(L)'
;MPAGGGVAKHPTTKRKPKKLHHHQNLTHLLTLSSSAASSAHSFLLRHDLLLLPRQSLSLHSHHSSLSHLLSRLQPHSLSKLLPPPQPPPCWFHRFLSSATANYDTRWTHSFRMSKPSFILLLRLLTPSLLPLSPTTPIYALAATLFRLAHAAPFQSLSPLFGLDPPTACRSFYTVCKAIIDKLGHLFEFRSDLNRIVVGFGWISLPNCCGVLGYDAFKVDGDLLGENGSLLVQALVDSEGRFLDVSAGWPSTVKPDSILRQSELFSGVEELRELLNGPCFQLSDGNAIPQYVLGGSCLPLLPWLLTPFGGSNESRTTVSSSEAAYNSVHGRGMELAGKAFGRVRAEWQLLLRPWKEECIESFPFVVVTCCLLHNFLIKCSEALPDVNLGHSSNHDLPLFEGEEDDSAHGIRNALALHLSRFTVGGSGSLAEQLLSTGFSQRSGFSFAYFIRSLNMVCLSLLNERSMLPMPFKFENVVGIIPLRQSWDNFGDLVSTIFPITSGMRPVNLLQDKSITEKMSKIFPRAGSSDVTGQGGMQPERLLCQRLIKLSQDK
;
A
#
# COMPACT_ATOMS: atom_id res chain seq x y z
N MET A 1 -24.11 73.19 68.48
CA MET A 1 -22.73 73.24 69.01
C MET A 1 -22.30 71.80 69.30
N PRO A 2 -21.05 71.43 68.96
CA PRO A 2 -20.79 70.34 67.99
C PRO A 2 -20.11 69.10 68.64
N ALA A 3 -20.33 67.92 68.08
CA ALA A 3 -19.45 67.13 67.19
C ALA A 3 -18.42 66.24 67.89
N GLY A 4 -18.51 64.94 67.59
CA GLY A 4 -17.46 63.95 67.76
C GLY A 4 -17.34 63.12 66.49
N GLY A 5 -16.17 62.55 66.26
CA GLY A 5 -15.94 61.49 65.27
C GLY A 5 -14.76 61.76 64.33
N GLY A 6 -13.63 61.09 64.60
CA GLY A 6 -12.39 61.24 63.86
C GLY A 6 -12.24 60.35 62.62
N VAL A 7 -11.26 60.76 61.82
CA VAL A 7 -10.31 60.00 60.97
C VAL A 7 -10.85 59.11 59.84
N ALA A 8 -10.54 59.48 58.60
CA ALA A 8 -10.03 58.56 57.57
C ALA A 8 -9.18 59.32 56.53
N LYS A 9 -7.89 58.97 56.45
CA LYS A 9 -6.96 59.37 55.37
C LYS A 9 -7.15 58.45 54.17
N HIS A 10 -7.45 59.00 52.99
CA HIS A 10 -7.34 58.25 51.74
C HIS A 10 -5.93 58.41 51.14
N PRO A 11 -5.18 57.32 50.88
CA PRO A 11 -3.95 57.38 50.11
C PRO A 11 -4.26 57.29 48.61
N THR A 12 -3.66 58.21 47.84
CA THR A 12 -3.62 58.15 46.37
C THR A 12 -2.76 56.97 45.91
N THR A 13 -3.39 55.96 45.32
CA THR A 13 -2.72 54.80 44.73
C THR A 13 -2.02 55.18 43.43
N LYS A 14 -0.70 55.41 43.49
CA LYS A 14 0.17 55.41 42.30
C LYS A 14 0.12 54.03 41.63
N ARG A 15 -0.51 53.93 40.46
CA ARG A 15 -0.41 52.76 39.56
C ARG A 15 1.06 52.56 39.14
N LYS A 16 1.71 51.51 39.64
CA LYS A 16 3.02 51.01 39.18
C LYS A 16 2.96 50.51 37.72
N PRO A 17 4.06 50.59 36.94
CA PRO A 17 4.06 50.28 35.51
C PRO A 17 4.18 48.76 35.29
N LYS A 18 3.07 48.02 35.34
CA LYS A 18 3.07 46.57 35.01
C LYS A 18 3.31 46.27 33.52
N LYS A 19 3.23 47.27 32.62
CA LYS A 19 3.40 47.09 31.17
C LYS A 19 4.87 46.93 30.72
N LEU A 20 5.84 47.50 31.44
CA LEU A 20 7.25 47.51 31.00
C LEU A 20 7.94 46.15 31.20
N HIS A 21 7.70 45.48 32.34
CA HIS A 21 8.25 44.14 32.63
C HIS A 21 7.69 43.05 31.72
N HIS A 22 6.43 43.17 31.30
CA HIS A 22 5.82 42.20 30.39
C HIS A 22 6.44 42.27 28.99
N HIS A 23 6.79 43.48 28.53
CA HIS A 23 7.45 43.68 27.25
C HIS A 23 8.90 43.18 27.25
N GLN A 24 9.65 43.39 28.34
CA GLN A 24 11.03 42.88 28.51
C GLN A 24 11.09 41.34 28.61
N ASN A 25 10.13 40.71 29.29
CA ASN A 25 10.02 39.25 29.32
C ASN A 25 9.63 38.68 27.95
N LEU A 26 8.72 39.36 27.23
CA LEU A 26 8.33 38.96 25.88
C LEU A 26 9.51 39.05 24.92
N THR A 27 10.28 40.15 24.93
CA THR A 27 11.45 40.30 24.07
C THR A 27 12.54 39.28 24.41
N HIS A 28 12.79 38.99 25.69
CA HIS A 28 13.73 37.94 26.09
C HIS A 28 13.30 36.55 25.60
N LEU A 29 12.02 36.19 25.75
CA LEU A 29 11.47 34.92 25.23
C LEU A 29 11.54 34.83 23.70
N LEU A 30 11.29 35.93 22.99
CA LEU A 30 11.42 35.98 21.53
C LEU A 30 12.87 35.84 21.08
N THR A 31 13.82 36.43 21.82
CA THR A 31 15.25 36.33 21.53
C THR A 31 15.75 34.91 21.75
N LEU A 32 15.35 34.27 22.85
CA LEU A 32 15.65 32.86 23.13
C LEU A 32 15.02 31.93 22.08
N SER A 33 13.77 32.18 21.70
CA SER A 33 13.07 31.38 20.69
C SER A 33 13.71 31.52 19.31
N SER A 34 14.14 32.74 18.94
CA SER A 34 14.86 33.01 17.70
C SER A 34 16.26 32.35 17.69
N SER A 35 16.99 32.42 18.80
CA SER A 35 18.28 31.74 18.98
C SER A 35 18.15 30.22 18.89
N ALA A 36 17.14 29.64 19.55
CA ALA A 36 16.84 28.22 19.48
C ALA A 36 16.42 27.79 18.06
N ALA A 37 15.58 28.59 17.38
CA ALA A 37 15.17 28.33 16.01
C ALA A 37 16.35 28.38 15.03
N SER A 38 17.26 29.36 15.19
CA SER A 38 18.46 29.50 14.39
C SER A 38 19.44 28.34 14.62
N SER A 39 19.61 27.92 15.88
CA SER A 39 20.46 26.77 16.24
C SER A 39 19.89 25.45 15.69
N ALA A 40 18.58 25.24 15.80
CA ALA A 40 17.91 24.07 15.22
C ALA A 40 18.00 24.04 13.69
N HIS A 41 17.87 25.20 13.04
CA HIS A 41 18.02 25.33 11.59
C HIS A 41 19.47 25.07 11.15
N SER A 42 20.46 25.60 11.87
CA SER A 42 21.87 25.35 11.62
C SER A 42 22.22 23.87 11.81
N PHE A 43 21.68 23.23 12.86
CA PHE A 43 21.85 21.80 13.10
C PHE A 43 21.26 20.96 11.96
N LEU A 44 20.03 21.28 11.53
CA LEU A 44 19.37 20.63 10.40
C LEU A 44 20.22 20.73 9.13
N LEU A 45 20.64 21.95 8.75
CA LEU A 45 21.44 22.16 7.54
C LEU A 45 22.74 21.36 7.52
N ARG A 46 23.31 21.06 8.70
CA ARG A 46 24.55 20.29 8.83
C ARG A 46 24.35 18.77 8.90
N HIS A 47 23.21 18.30 9.38
CA HIS A 47 23.01 16.88 9.73
C HIS A 47 21.79 16.23 9.06
N ASP A 48 21.05 16.93 8.21
CA ASP A 48 19.81 16.43 7.60
C ASP A 48 19.96 15.17 6.74
N LEU A 49 21.17 14.87 6.26
CA LEU A 49 21.50 13.61 5.56
C LEU A 49 21.67 12.41 6.50
N LEU A 50 21.91 12.64 7.80
CA LEU A 50 22.09 11.62 8.83
C LEU A 50 20.81 11.38 9.64
N LEU A 51 19.92 12.37 9.67
CA LEU A 51 18.65 12.29 10.37
C LEU A 51 17.66 11.38 9.63
N LEU A 52 16.86 10.65 10.41
CA LEU A 52 15.72 9.93 9.85
C LEU A 52 14.71 10.94 9.29
N PRO A 53 14.02 10.63 8.17
CA PRO A 53 13.03 11.54 7.57
C PRO A 53 11.99 12.10 8.55
N ARG A 54 11.55 11.30 9.52
CA ARG A 54 10.62 11.74 10.59
C ARG A 54 11.22 12.84 11.48
N GLN A 55 12.50 12.73 11.83
CA GLN A 55 13.21 13.73 12.63
C GLN A 55 13.37 15.03 11.83
N SER A 56 13.79 14.91 10.56
CA SER A 56 13.94 16.06 9.66
C SER A 56 12.61 16.79 9.46
N LEU A 57 11.52 16.07 9.16
CA LEU A 57 10.20 16.66 8.96
C LEU A 57 9.66 17.35 10.22
N SER A 58 9.86 16.75 11.40
CA SER A 58 9.48 17.38 12.68
C SER A 58 10.21 18.70 12.88
N LEU A 59 11.53 18.73 12.72
CA LEU A 59 12.32 19.95 12.90
C LEU A 59 11.98 21.03 11.85
N HIS A 60 11.70 20.64 10.59
CA HIS A 60 11.23 21.57 9.57
C HIS A 60 9.88 22.20 9.90
N SER A 61 8.94 21.41 10.44
CA SER A 61 7.63 21.91 10.89
C SER A 61 7.77 22.95 12.01
N HIS A 62 8.62 22.67 13.01
CA HIS A 62 8.90 23.62 14.10
C HIS A 62 9.54 24.91 13.58
N HIS A 63 10.52 24.81 12.67
CA HIS A 63 11.15 25.97 12.07
C HIS A 63 10.15 26.83 11.28
N SER A 64 9.28 26.22 10.47
CA SER A 64 8.25 26.94 9.70
C SER A 64 7.24 27.65 10.60
N SER A 65 6.83 27.03 11.71
CA SER A 65 5.92 27.64 12.68
C SER A 65 6.59 28.84 13.39
N LEU A 66 7.86 28.70 13.77
CA LEU A 66 8.63 29.75 14.42
C LEU A 66 8.94 30.92 13.47
N SER A 67 9.27 30.66 12.20
CA SER A 67 9.49 31.72 11.21
C SER A 67 8.20 32.49 10.88
N HIS A 68 7.05 31.82 10.83
CA HIS A 68 5.75 32.49 10.72
C HIS A 68 5.41 33.34 11.95
N LEU A 69 5.73 32.87 13.16
CA LEU A 69 5.54 33.65 14.39
C LEU A 69 6.47 34.88 14.41
N LEU A 70 7.75 34.71 14.08
CA LEU A 70 8.73 35.79 14.06
C LEU A 70 8.43 36.83 12.97
N SER A 71 7.99 36.42 11.79
CA SER A 71 7.59 37.34 10.71
C SER A 71 6.34 38.16 11.03
N ARG A 72 5.43 37.64 11.88
CA ARG A 72 4.30 38.42 12.41
C ARG A 72 4.70 39.41 13.51
N LEU A 73 5.85 39.19 14.15
CA LEU A 73 6.30 39.99 15.30
C LEU A 73 7.33 41.07 14.92
N GLN A 74 7.96 40.99 13.75
CA GLN A 74 8.90 42.01 13.27
C GLN A 74 8.40 42.65 11.96
N PRO A 75 7.91 43.91 11.99
CA PRO A 75 7.79 44.73 10.80
C PRO A 75 9.17 45.25 10.41
N HIS A 76 9.60 44.90 9.19
CA HIS A 76 10.64 45.54 8.38
C HIS A 76 11.72 46.37 9.11
N SER A 77 12.90 45.79 9.35
CA SER A 77 14.20 46.47 9.21
C SER A 77 15.33 45.49 9.51
N LEU A 78 16.35 45.46 8.64
CA LEU A 78 17.66 44.75 8.74
C LEU A 78 17.96 43.60 7.77
N SER A 79 17.31 43.51 6.60
CA SER A 79 17.78 42.62 5.52
C SER A 79 18.13 43.38 4.24
N LYS A 80 19.08 44.31 4.30
CA LYS A 80 19.71 44.93 3.13
C LYS A 80 21.16 45.29 3.43
N LEU A 81 22.07 44.31 3.50
CA LEU A 81 23.53 44.56 3.41
C LEU A 81 24.34 43.25 3.31
N LEU A 82 23.98 42.35 2.40
CA LEU A 82 24.87 41.37 1.77
C LEU A 82 24.10 40.66 0.64
N PRO A 83 24.68 40.37 -0.54
CA PRO A 83 24.10 39.35 -1.41
C PRO A 83 23.95 38.06 -0.57
N PRO A 84 22.76 37.45 -0.50
CA PRO A 84 22.59 36.23 0.27
C PRO A 84 23.57 35.19 -0.30
N PRO A 85 24.33 34.47 0.55
CA PRO A 85 25.13 33.35 0.08
C PRO A 85 24.23 32.42 -0.73
N GLN A 86 24.74 31.89 -1.86
CA GLN A 86 23.96 30.97 -2.68
C GLN A 86 23.40 29.85 -1.78
N PRO A 87 22.07 29.62 -1.79
CA PRO A 87 21.49 28.60 -0.95
C PRO A 87 22.15 27.26 -1.30
N PRO A 88 22.52 26.45 -0.30
CA PRO A 88 23.11 25.14 -0.56
C PRO A 88 22.15 24.33 -1.45
N PRO A 89 22.68 23.42 -2.29
CA PRO A 89 21.84 22.56 -3.11
C PRO A 89 20.83 21.82 -2.24
N CYS A 90 19.64 21.54 -2.78
CA CYS A 90 18.55 20.91 -2.03
C CYS A 90 18.99 19.56 -1.43
N TRP A 91 18.27 19.12 -0.39
CA TRP A 91 18.58 17.88 0.34
C TRP A 91 18.77 16.70 -0.61
N PHE A 92 17.88 16.51 -1.59
CA PHE A 92 17.94 15.37 -2.49
C PHE A 92 19.18 15.39 -3.40
N HIS A 93 19.62 16.58 -3.84
CA HIS A 93 20.87 16.69 -4.59
C HIS A 93 22.06 16.25 -3.73
N ARG A 94 22.15 16.72 -2.49
CA ARG A 94 23.22 16.32 -1.56
C ARG A 94 23.13 14.83 -1.18
N PHE A 95 21.91 14.30 -1.07
CA PHE A 95 21.65 12.90 -0.85
C PHE A 95 22.21 12.06 -1.99
N LEU A 96 21.91 12.38 -3.26
CA LEU A 96 22.43 11.65 -4.41
C LEU A 96 23.96 11.66 -4.48
N SER A 97 24.60 12.78 -4.14
CA SER A 97 26.06 12.90 -4.11
C SER A 97 26.70 12.08 -2.98
N SER A 98 26.02 11.90 -1.84
CA SER A 98 26.59 11.22 -0.66
C SER A 98 26.18 9.74 -0.55
N ALA A 99 25.02 9.33 -1.07
CA ALA A 99 24.48 7.98 -0.99
C ALA A 99 24.79 7.16 -2.26
N THR A 100 26.09 7.05 -2.55
CA THR A 100 26.58 6.42 -3.79
C THR A 100 26.56 4.89 -3.74
N ALA A 101 26.71 4.29 -2.55
CA ALA A 101 26.67 2.84 -2.38
C ALA A 101 25.29 2.23 -2.64
N ASN A 102 25.26 1.01 -3.18
CA ASN A 102 24.00 0.31 -3.50
C ASN A 102 23.21 -0.12 -2.25
N TYR A 103 23.92 -0.42 -1.16
CA TYR A 103 23.34 -0.90 0.11
C TYR A 103 23.30 0.17 1.20
N ASP A 104 23.27 1.44 0.80
CA ASP A 104 23.12 2.54 1.76
C ASP A 104 21.69 2.55 2.32
N THR A 105 21.56 2.30 3.63
CA THR A 105 20.29 2.18 4.36
C THR A 105 19.46 3.46 4.32
N ARG A 106 20.07 4.62 3.99
CA ARG A 106 19.31 5.85 3.83
C ARG A 106 18.30 5.77 2.67
N TRP A 107 18.55 4.96 1.64
CA TRP A 107 17.57 4.72 0.58
C TRP A 107 16.29 4.06 1.10
N THR A 108 16.43 2.98 1.87
CA THR A 108 15.27 2.27 2.44
C THR A 108 14.56 3.13 3.48
N HIS A 109 15.31 3.91 4.27
CA HIS A 109 14.72 4.87 5.22
C HIS A 109 13.92 5.98 4.53
N SER A 110 14.39 6.52 3.41
CA SER A 110 13.77 7.67 2.72
C SER A 110 12.71 7.29 1.69
N PHE A 111 12.84 6.12 1.05
CA PHE A 111 12.02 5.75 -0.12
C PHE A 111 11.39 4.35 -0.03
N ARG A 112 11.59 3.63 1.09
CA ARG A 112 11.09 2.24 1.31
C ARG A 112 11.65 1.19 0.35
N MET A 113 12.75 1.49 -0.33
CA MET A 113 13.40 0.57 -1.24
C MET A 113 14.90 0.81 -1.30
N SER A 114 15.67 -0.21 -1.66
CA SER A 114 17.09 -0.07 -1.92
C SER A 114 17.37 0.81 -3.15
N LYS A 115 18.61 1.28 -3.28
CA LYS A 115 19.04 2.04 -4.46
C LYS A 115 18.85 1.26 -5.77
N PRO A 116 19.22 -0.03 -5.89
CA PRO A 116 18.94 -0.82 -7.09
C PRO A 116 17.46 -0.83 -7.49
N SER A 117 16.55 -1.07 -6.56
CA SER A 117 15.11 -1.11 -6.82
C SER A 117 14.57 0.27 -7.20
N PHE A 118 15.05 1.33 -6.57
CA PHE A 118 14.73 2.70 -6.96
C PHE A 118 15.16 2.98 -8.41
N ILE A 119 16.37 2.60 -8.79
CA ILE A 119 16.89 2.81 -10.15
C ILE A 119 16.12 1.97 -11.18
N LEU A 120 15.74 0.74 -10.83
CA LEU A 120 14.89 -0.10 -11.67
C LEU A 120 13.53 0.57 -11.90
N LEU A 121 12.87 1.03 -10.82
CA LEU A 121 11.60 1.75 -10.92
C LEU A 121 11.73 3.02 -11.77
N LEU A 122 12.77 3.81 -11.54
CA LEU A 122 13.07 5.00 -12.33
C LEU A 122 13.19 4.67 -13.82
N ARG A 123 13.92 3.62 -14.18
CA ARG A 123 14.08 3.19 -15.59
C ARG A 123 12.74 2.80 -16.22
N LEU A 124 11.88 2.09 -15.49
CA LEU A 124 10.55 1.69 -15.97
C LEU A 124 9.63 2.90 -16.21
N LEU A 125 9.73 3.93 -15.36
CA LEU A 125 8.84 5.09 -15.40
C LEU A 125 9.36 6.23 -16.29
N THR A 126 10.68 6.36 -16.48
CA THR A 126 11.31 7.48 -17.21
C THR A 126 10.68 7.76 -18.58
N PRO A 127 10.39 6.75 -19.44
CA PRO A 127 9.76 7.00 -20.74
C PRO A 127 8.40 7.71 -20.66
N SER A 128 7.65 7.47 -19.59
CA SER A 128 6.35 8.10 -19.34
C SER A 128 6.45 9.42 -18.60
N LEU A 129 7.51 9.64 -17.82
CA LEU A 129 7.70 10.86 -17.05
C LEU A 129 8.35 12.00 -17.84
N LEU A 130 9.23 11.70 -18.80
CA LEU A 130 9.91 12.74 -19.60
C LEU A 130 8.95 13.72 -20.31
N PRO A 131 7.83 13.28 -20.93
CA PRO A 131 6.93 14.19 -21.63
C PRO A 131 5.99 14.97 -20.70
N LEU A 132 5.78 14.48 -19.48
CA LEU A 132 4.67 14.90 -18.61
C LEU A 132 5.13 15.58 -17.32
N SER A 133 6.35 15.29 -16.86
CA SER A 133 6.84 15.77 -15.58
C SER A 133 7.38 17.20 -15.71
N PRO A 134 6.98 18.12 -14.81
CA PRO A 134 7.51 19.48 -14.78
C PRO A 134 8.97 19.56 -14.27
N THR A 135 9.56 18.44 -13.88
CA THR A 135 10.93 18.33 -13.35
C THR A 135 11.60 17.06 -13.88
N THR A 136 12.87 16.87 -13.55
CA THR A 136 13.60 15.66 -13.96
C THR A 136 12.95 14.41 -13.33
N PRO A 137 12.82 13.29 -14.08
CA PRO A 137 12.13 12.09 -13.60
C PRO A 137 12.62 11.55 -12.25
N ILE A 138 13.92 11.66 -11.98
CA ILE A 138 14.50 11.21 -10.70
C ILE A 138 14.03 12.05 -9.52
N TYR A 139 13.91 13.37 -9.68
CA TYR A 139 13.40 14.26 -8.63
C TYR A 139 11.90 14.08 -8.43
N ALA A 140 11.14 13.93 -9.51
CA ALA A 140 9.71 13.64 -9.44
C ALA A 140 9.43 12.33 -8.70
N LEU A 141 10.13 11.25 -9.08
CA LEU A 141 9.97 9.95 -8.45
C LEU A 141 10.37 9.98 -6.96
N ALA A 142 11.53 10.56 -6.65
CA ALA A 142 12.00 10.63 -5.27
C ALA A 142 11.08 11.45 -4.37
N ALA A 143 10.62 12.61 -4.84
CA ALA A 143 9.63 13.43 -4.15
C ALA A 143 8.34 12.63 -3.87
N THR A 144 7.82 11.93 -4.89
CA THR A 144 6.60 11.13 -4.74
C THR A 144 6.78 10.00 -3.73
N LEU A 145 7.84 9.19 -3.84
CA LEU A 145 8.09 8.09 -2.92
C LEU A 145 8.30 8.58 -1.48
N PHE A 146 9.03 9.69 -1.30
CA PHE A 146 9.22 10.29 0.02
C PHE A 146 7.90 10.75 0.63
N ARG A 147 7.01 11.35 -0.18
CA ARG A 147 5.66 11.73 0.26
C ARG A 147 4.85 10.51 0.67
N LEU A 148 4.82 9.46 -0.14
CA LEU A 148 4.10 8.22 0.16
C LEU A 148 4.63 7.60 1.47
N ALA A 149 5.95 7.51 1.62
CA ALA A 149 6.63 6.85 2.74
C ALA A 149 6.48 7.58 4.09
N HIS A 150 6.33 8.91 4.07
CA HIS A 150 6.41 9.75 5.27
C HIS A 150 5.21 10.68 5.47
N ALA A 151 4.22 10.64 4.59
CA ALA A 151 3.07 11.55 4.60
C ALA A 151 3.47 13.04 4.59
N ALA A 152 4.60 13.39 3.97
CA ALA A 152 5.13 14.75 3.99
C ALA A 152 4.22 15.71 3.20
N PRO A 153 3.70 16.80 3.80
CA PRO A 153 2.92 17.80 3.08
C PRO A 153 3.79 18.50 2.04
N PHE A 154 3.19 18.95 0.93
CA PHE A 154 3.92 19.56 -0.19
C PHE A 154 4.77 20.77 0.25
N GLN A 155 4.30 21.54 1.23
CA GLN A 155 5.01 22.69 1.81
C GLN A 155 6.35 22.29 2.44
N SER A 156 6.39 21.18 3.19
CA SER A 156 7.61 20.70 3.83
C SER A 156 8.50 19.88 2.89
N LEU A 157 7.89 19.25 1.90
CA LEU A 157 8.59 18.43 0.90
C LEU A 157 9.34 19.28 -0.13
N SER A 158 8.73 20.38 -0.57
CA SER A 158 9.23 21.26 -1.64
C SER A 158 10.69 21.69 -1.46
N PRO A 159 11.13 22.21 -0.28
CA PRO A 159 12.52 22.60 -0.06
C PRO A 159 13.52 21.42 -0.13
N LEU A 160 13.09 20.20 0.24
CA LEU A 160 13.97 19.02 0.24
C LEU A 160 14.37 18.61 -1.18
N PHE A 161 13.49 18.84 -2.15
CA PHE A 161 13.70 18.47 -3.54
C PHE A 161 13.99 19.67 -4.45
N GLY A 162 13.92 20.90 -3.94
CA GLY A 162 14.12 22.11 -4.75
C GLY A 162 12.98 22.34 -5.75
N LEU A 163 11.75 21.97 -5.38
CA LEU A 163 10.54 22.14 -6.18
C LEU A 163 9.64 23.19 -5.52
N ASP A 164 8.82 23.89 -6.28
CA ASP A 164 7.69 24.65 -5.72
C ASP A 164 6.51 23.71 -5.40
N PRO A 165 5.65 24.03 -4.41
CA PRO A 165 4.55 23.15 -4.01
C PRO A 165 3.59 22.74 -5.14
N PRO A 166 3.16 23.64 -6.06
CA PRO A 166 2.38 23.25 -7.23
C PRO A 166 3.08 22.22 -8.13
N THR A 167 4.38 22.40 -8.42
CA THR A 167 5.18 21.45 -9.19
C THR A 167 5.34 20.11 -8.48
N ALA A 168 5.56 20.11 -7.16
CA ALA A 168 5.60 18.89 -6.36
C ALA A 168 4.26 18.13 -6.40
N CYS A 169 3.14 18.85 -6.33
CA CYS A 169 1.79 18.29 -6.44
C CYS A 169 1.53 17.67 -7.82
N ARG A 170 1.83 18.39 -8.91
CA ARG A 170 1.72 17.83 -10.27
C ARG A 170 2.61 16.61 -10.48
N SER A 171 3.84 16.66 -9.96
CA SER A 171 4.78 15.53 -10.04
C SER A 171 4.26 14.31 -9.31
N PHE A 172 3.66 14.50 -8.13
CA PHE A 172 3.05 13.43 -7.34
C PHE A 172 2.02 12.63 -8.15
N TYR A 173 0.99 13.31 -8.67
CA TYR A 173 -0.06 12.63 -9.44
C TYR A 173 0.44 12.08 -10.78
N THR A 174 1.39 12.76 -11.43
CA THR A 174 2.01 12.25 -12.67
C THR A 174 2.77 10.94 -12.43
N VAL A 175 3.50 10.85 -11.32
CA VAL A 175 4.22 9.63 -10.96
C VAL A 175 3.26 8.51 -10.54
N CYS A 176 2.23 8.80 -9.73
CA CYS A 176 1.20 7.81 -9.40
C CYS A 176 0.55 7.22 -10.67
N LYS A 177 0.16 8.08 -11.61
CA LYS A 177 -0.37 7.65 -12.91
C LYS A 177 0.63 6.79 -13.68
N ALA A 178 1.89 7.21 -13.78
CA ALA A 178 2.92 6.44 -14.47
C ALA A 178 3.15 5.06 -13.82
N ILE A 179 3.08 4.97 -12.49
CA ILE A 179 3.17 3.70 -11.76
C ILE A 179 1.99 2.80 -12.13
N ILE A 180 0.77 3.31 -12.11
CA ILE A 180 -0.42 2.53 -12.51
C ILE A 180 -0.28 2.04 -13.95
N ASP A 181 0.08 2.93 -14.87
CA ASP A 181 0.20 2.61 -16.30
C ASP A 181 1.30 1.56 -16.58
N LYS A 182 2.42 1.61 -15.86
CA LYS A 182 3.59 0.74 -16.12
C LYS A 182 3.65 -0.51 -15.26
N LEU A 183 3.15 -0.44 -14.04
CA LEU A 183 3.17 -1.56 -13.10
C LEU A 183 1.83 -2.28 -13.00
N GLY A 184 0.75 -1.81 -13.65
CA GLY A 184 -0.56 -2.47 -13.59
C GLY A 184 -0.54 -3.96 -13.97
N HIS A 185 0.42 -4.39 -14.79
CA HIS A 185 0.65 -5.81 -15.09
C HIS A 185 1.02 -6.65 -13.86
N LEU A 186 1.45 -6.05 -12.74
CA LEU A 186 1.78 -6.75 -11.49
C LEU A 186 0.55 -7.21 -10.69
N PHE A 187 -0.66 -6.83 -11.11
CA PHE A 187 -1.91 -7.45 -10.67
C PHE A 187 -2.18 -8.68 -11.55
N GLU A 188 -1.42 -9.75 -11.29
CA GLU A 188 -1.31 -10.94 -12.14
C GLU A 188 -2.33 -12.04 -11.79
N PHE A 189 -3.63 -11.72 -11.62
CA PHE A 189 -4.59 -12.79 -11.32
C PHE A 189 -4.71 -13.82 -12.46
N ARG A 190 -4.62 -13.36 -13.71
CA ARG A 190 -4.89 -14.19 -14.91
C ARG A 190 -3.72 -15.06 -15.36
N SER A 191 -2.48 -14.68 -15.08
CA SER A 191 -1.31 -15.22 -15.78
C SER A 191 -0.57 -16.33 -15.02
N ASP A 192 -0.75 -16.43 -13.69
CA ASP A 192 0.06 -17.33 -12.85
C ASP A 192 -0.77 -18.06 -11.77
N LEU A 193 -1.96 -18.54 -12.16
CA LEU A 193 -2.86 -19.27 -11.26
C LEU A 193 -2.21 -20.53 -10.66
N ASN A 194 -1.37 -21.23 -11.42
CA ASN A 194 -0.69 -22.44 -10.93
C ASN A 194 0.19 -22.16 -9.72
N ARG A 195 1.00 -21.09 -9.75
CA ARG A 195 1.82 -20.71 -8.59
C ARG A 195 0.95 -20.33 -7.41
N ILE A 196 -0.16 -19.62 -7.65
CA ILE A 196 -1.08 -19.20 -6.59
C ILE A 196 -1.70 -20.42 -5.91
N VAL A 197 -2.27 -21.34 -6.70
CA VAL A 197 -2.89 -22.59 -6.20
C VAL A 197 -1.89 -23.43 -5.41
N VAL A 198 -0.66 -23.60 -5.91
CA VAL A 198 0.40 -24.31 -5.19
C VAL A 198 0.70 -23.62 -3.86
N GLY A 199 0.83 -22.30 -3.86
CA GLY A 199 1.09 -21.52 -2.64
C GLY A 199 0.01 -21.69 -1.57
N PHE A 200 -1.27 -21.71 -1.96
CA PHE A 200 -2.37 -21.98 -1.03
C PHE A 200 -2.45 -23.44 -0.58
N GLY A 201 -2.05 -24.40 -1.43
CA GLY A 201 -1.94 -25.81 -1.05
C GLY A 201 -1.03 -26.03 0.16
N TRP A 202 0.06 -25.26 0.28
CA TRP A 202 0.98 -25.31 1.44
C TRP A 202 0.38 -24.84 2.76
N ILE A 203 -0.73 -24.10 2.73
CA ILE A 203 -1.46 -23.64 3.93
C ILE A 203 -2.81 -24.34 4.08
N SER A 204 -2.92 -25.57 3.55
CA SER A 204 -4.10 -26.43 3.65
C SER A 204 -5.34 -25.89 2.94
N LEU A 205 -5.17 -25.08 1.90
CA LEU A 205 -6.25 -24.53 1.08
C LEU A 205 -6.09 -25.02 -0.37
N PRO A 206 -6.40 -26.30 -0.66
CA PRO A 206 -6.20 -26.86 -2.01
C PRO A 206 -7.10 -26.17 -3.02
N ASN A 207 -6.59 -25.90 -4.23
CA ASN A 207 -7.30 -25.20 -5.31
C ASN A 207 -7.80 -23.78 -4.99
N CYS A 208 -7.35 -23.19 -3.87
CA CYS A 208 -7.62 -21.79 -3.59
C CYS A 208 -6.74 -20.88 -4.46
N CYS A 209 -7.37 -19.89 -5.07
CA CYS A 209 -6.79 -18.95 -6.03
C CYS A 209 -6.60 -17.54 -5.44
N GLY A 210 -6.88 -17.35 -4.15
CA GLY A 210 -6.74 -16.04 -3.52
C GLY A 210 -7.64 -15.84 -2.31
N VAL A 211 -7.38 -14.77 -1.59
CA VAL A 211 -8.19 -14.31 -0.45
C VAL A 211 -8.72 -12.93 -0.79
N LEU A 212 -10.04 -12.79 -0.82
CA LEU A 212 -10.74 -11.55 -1.08
C LEU A 212 -11.01 -10.83 0.25
N GLY A 213 -10.34 -9.69 0.45
CA GLY A 213 -10.44 -8.87 1.65
C GLY A 213 -10.87 -7.44 1.36
N TYR A 214 -11.24 -6.75 2.43
CA TYR A 214 -11.58 -5.33 2.42
C TYR A 214 -10.78 -4.58 3.47
N ASP A 215 -10.45 -3.34 3.18
CA ASP A 215 -9.91 -2.39 4.15
C ASP A 215 -10.49 -0.99 3.87
N ALA A 216 -10.56 -0.13 4.89
CA ALA A 216 -11.17 1.19 4.79
C ALA A 216 -10.18 2.31 5.07
N PHE A 217 -10.19 3.32 4.22
CA PHE A 217 -9.26 4.45 4.30
C PHE A 217 -10.03 5.72 4.64
N LYS A 218 -9.66 6.36 5.75
CA LYS A 218 -10.37 7.53 6.28
C LYS A 218 -10.34 8.71 5.33
N VAL A 219 -11.45 9.41 5.24
CA VAL A 219 -11.60 10.69 4.53
C VAL A 219 -12.05 11.73 5.56
N ASP A 220 -11.37 12.87 5.59
CA ASP A 220 -11.79 14.04 6.36
C ASP A 220 -12.97 14.69 5.65
N GLY A 221 -13.92 15.19 6.44
CA GLY A 221 -15.07 15.95 5.97
C GLY A 221 -16.40 15.24 6.18
N ASP A 222 -17.47 15.85 5.69
CA ASP A 222 -18.85 15.45 5.95
C ASP A 222 -19.50 14.76 4.72
N LEU A 223 -18.85 14.80 3.54
CA LEU A 223 -19.43 14.20 2.31
C LEU A 223 -19.78 12.72 2.45
N LEU A 224 -19.01 11.97 3.24
CA LEU A 224 -19.23 10.55 3.49
C LEU A 224 -19.86 10.28 4.87
N GLY A 225 -20.33 11.33 5.57
CA GLY A 225 -20.82 11.28 6.94
C GLY A 225 -19.71 11.28 7.99
N GLU A 226 -20.11 11.30 9.27
CA GLU A 226 -19.18 11.25 10.40
C GLU A 226 -18.32 9.97 10.34
N ASN A 227 -16.99 10.11 10.36
CA ASN A 227 -16.02 9.03 10.16
C ASN A 227 -16.07 8.36 8.77
N GLY A 228 -16.42 9.14 7.74
CA GLY A 228 -16.41 8.70 6.34
C GLY A 228 -15.10 8.02 5.92
N SER A 229 -15.23 6.93 5.15
CA SER A 229 -14.08 6.21 4.61
C SER A 229 -14.36 5.67 3.21
N LEU A 230 -13.28 5.44 2.46
CA LEU A 230 -13.33 4.70 1.20
C LEU A 230 -12.89 3.26 1.47
N LEU A 231 -13.76 2.31 1.15
CA LEU A 231 -13.48 0.90 1.10
C LEU A 231 -12.66 0.56 -0.15
N VAL A 232 -11.77 -0.40 0.05
CA VAL A 232 -10.94 -1.01 -0.99
C VAL A 232 -11.11 -2.51 -0.88
N GLN A 233 -11.60 -3.12 -1.95
CA GLN A 233 -11.64 -4.56 -2.14
C GLN A 233 -10.34 -5.00 -2.78
N ALA A 234 -9.74 -6.08 -2.29
CA ALA A 234 -8.55 -6.62 -2.92
C ALA A 234 -8.49 -8.15 -2.84
N LEU A 235 -8.02 -8.76 -3.92
CA LEU A 235 -7.67 -10.17 -3.98
C LEU A 235 -6.17 -10.32 -3.70
N VAL A 236 -5.81 -11.21 -2.77
CA VAL A 236 -4.43 -11.37 -2.29
C VAL A 236 -3.98 -12.83 -2.38
N ASP A 237 -2.73 -13.05 -2.79
CA ASP A 237 -2.13 -14.39 -2.83
C ASP A 237 -1.48 -14.81 -1.50
N SER A 238 -1.02 -16.06 -1.42
CA SER A 238 -0.35 -16.61 -0.24
C SER A 238 0.98 -15.94 0.14
N GLU A 239 1.59 -15.18 -0.76
CA GLU A 239 2.80 -14.38 -0.50
C GLU A 239 2.46 -12.94 -0.07
N GLY A 240 1.18 -12.58 -0.04
CA GLY A 240 0.70 -11.25 0.28
C GLY A 240 0.80 -10.26 -0.88
N ARG A 241 0.86 -10.73 -2.13
CA ARG A 241 0.74 -9.87 -3.32
C ARG A 241 -0.72 -9.59 -3.64
N PHE A 242 -0.99 -8.37 -4.06
CA PHE A 242 -2.28 -7.99 -4.62
C PHE A 242 -2.43 -8.55 -6.04
N LEU A 243 -3.47 -9.33 -6.28
CA LEU A 243 -3.81 -9.93 -7.57
C LEU A 243 -4.84 -9.10 -8.34
N ASP A 244 -5.71 -8.42 -7.60
CA ASP A 244 -6.72 -7.49 -8.10
C ASP A 244 -7.06 -6.47 -6.99
N VAL A 245 -7.36 -5.22 -7.36
CA VAL A 245 -7.69 -4.15 -6.42
C VAL A 245 -8.78 -3.26 -7.02
N SER A 246 -9.91 -3.15 -6.30
CA SER A 246 -10.99 -2.22 -6.60
C SER A 246 -11.11 -1.20 -5.46
N ALA A 247 -10.86 0.08 -5.76
CA ALA A 247 -10.74 1.13 -4.76
C ALA A 247 -11.71 2.29 -5.03
N GLY A 248 -12.14 2.98 -3.96
CA GLY A 248 -12.96 4.19 -4.05
C GLY A 248 -14.43 4.00 -3.72
N TRP A 249 -14.78 2.88 -3.09
CA TRP A 249 -16.14 2.60 -2.67
C TRP A 249 -16.48 3.37 -1.39
N PRO A 250 -17.56 4.16 -1.35
CA PRO A 250 -18.01 4.75 -0.09
C PRO A 250 -18.29 3.66 0.96
N SER A 251 -17.92 3.88 2.21
CA SER A 251 -18.16 2.91 3.30
C SER A 251 -19.63 2.64 3.61
N THR A 252 -20.54 3.44 3.03
CA THR A 252 -21.99 3.21 3.08
C THR A 252 -22.45 2.10 2.13
N VAL A 253 -21.63 1.73 1.14
CA VAL A 253 -21.94 0.64 0.19
C VAL A 253 -21.60 -0.69 0.83
N LYS A 254 -22.53 -1.65 0.77
CA LYS A 254 -22.33 -2.98 1.35
C LYS A 254 -21.26 -3.79 0.57
N PRO A 255 -20.45 -4.61 1.25
CA PRO A 255 -19.40 -5.42 0.60
C PRO A 255 -19.89 -6.34 -0.53
N ASP A 256 -21.06 -6.95 -0.40
CA ASP A 256 -21.66 -7.80 -1.44
C ASP A 256 -22.05 -7.00 -2.69
N SER A 257 -22.51 -5.75 -2.51
CA SER A 257 -22.81 -4.84 -3.61
C SER A 257 -21.55 -4.38 -4.34
N ILE A 258 -20.46 -4.18 -3.59
CA ILE A 258 -19.12 -3.91 -4.16
C ILE A 258 -18.65 -5.13 -4.97
N LEU A 259 -18.77 -6.33 -4.41
CA LEU A 259 -18.40 -7.58 -5.09
C LEU A 259 -19.10 -7.70 -6.44
N ARG A 260 -20.42 -7.53 -6.51
CA ARG A 260 -21.20 -7.67 -7.76
C ARG A 260 -20.81 -6.67 -8.85
N GLN A 261 -20.19 -5.54 -8.48
CA GLN A 261 -19.73 -4.51 -9.40
C GLN A 261 -18.23 -4.61 -9.73
N SER A 262 -17.54 -5.60 -9.16
CA SER A 262 -16.10 -5.81 -9.39
C SER A 262 -15.83 -6.54 -10.71
N GLU A 263 -14.70 -6.23 -11.34
CA GLU A 263 -14.20 -6.96 -12.52
C GLU A 263 -13.94 -8.45 -12.21
N LEU A 264 -13.59 -8.76 -10.95
CA LEU A 264 -13.45 -10.15 -10.48
C LEU A 264 -14.78 -10.90 -10.63
N PHE A 265 -15.88 -10.34 -10.16
CA PHE A 265 -17.20 -10.96 -10.26
C PHE A 265 -17.66 -11.11 -11.71
N SER A 266 -17.55 -10.04 -12.52
CA SER A 266 -17.88 -10.12 -13.95
C SER A 266 -17.02 -11.16 -14.67
N GLY A 267 -15.72 -11.24 -14.36
CA GLY A 267 -14.81 -12.22 -14.94
C GLY A 267 -15.14 -13.69 -14.60
N VAL A 268 -15.74 -13.96 -13.45
CA VAL A 268 -16.15 -15.31 -13.03
C VAL A 268 -17.57 -15.65 -13.49
N GLU A 269 -18.55 -14.79 -13.19
CA GLU A 269 -19.99 -15.08 -13.36
C GLU A 269 -20.51 -14.76 -14.76
N GLU A 270 -20.10 -13.62 -15.33
CA GLU A 270 -20.64 -13.13 -16.61
C GLU A 270 -19.80 -13.64 -17.79
N LEU A 271 -18.49 -13.38 -17.75
CA LEU A 271 -17.56 -13.72 -18.82
C LEU A 271 -17.09 -15.17 -18.76
N ARG A 272 -17.14 -15.79 -17.57
CA ARG A 272 -16.65 -17.15 -17.33
C ARG A 272 -15.22 -17.35 -17.85
N GLU A 273 -14.35 -16.39 -17.58
CA GLU A 273 -12.93 -16.44 -17.98
C GLU A 273 -11.99 -16.75 -16.81
N LEU A 274 -12.46 -16.57 -15.58
CA LEU A 274 -11.70 -16.75 -14.34
C LEU A 274 -12.18 -17.99 -13.59
N LEU A 275 -11.27 -18.63 -12.83
CA LEU A 275 -11.56 -19.77 -11.94
C LEU A 275 -12.11 -21.03 -12.66
N ASN A 276 -11.79 -21.23 -13.93
CA ASN A 276 -12.21 -22.41 -14.72
C ASN A 276 -11.15 -23.51 -14.82
N GLY A 277 -10.16 -23.51 -13.94
CA GLY A 277 -9.12 -24.55 -13.93
C GLY A 277 -9.64 -25.92 -13.47
N PRO A 278 -8.77 -26.94 -13.52
CA PRO A 278 -9.14 -28.29 -13.11
C PRO A 278 -9.51 -28.35 -11.63
N CYS A 279 -10.44 -29.24 -11.30
CA CYS A 279 -10.78 -29.53 -9.90
C CYS A 279 -9.64 -30.28 -9.20
N PHE A 280 -9.48 -30.03 -7.91
CA PHE A 280 -8.63 -30.80 -7.03
C PHE A 280 -9.42 -31.98 -6.44
N GLN A 281 -8.91 -33.19 -6.61
CA GLN A 281 -9.57 -34.40 -6.12
C GLN A 281 -9.17 -34.68 -4.67
N LEU A 282 -10.16 -34.68 -3.77
CA LEU A 282 -9.98 -35.11 -2.39
C LEU A 282 -9.92 -36.64 -2.31
N SER A 283 -9.33 -37.14 -1.22
CA SER A 283 -9.16 -38.57 -0.98
C SER A 283 -10.47 -39.36 -0.86
N ASP A 284 -11.58 -38.68 -0.58
CA ASP A 284 -12.92 -39.26 -0.50
C ASP A 284 -13.71 -39.16 -1.81
N GLY A 285 -13.05 -38.76 -2.90
CA GLY A 285 -13.64 -38.66 -4.24
C GLY A 285 -14.40 -37.36 -4.51
N ASN A 286 -14.50 -36.45 -3.54
CA ASN A 286 -15.08 -35.12 -3.78
C ASN A 286 -14.12 -34.26 -4.62
N ALA A 287 -14.68 -33.50 -5.56
CA ALA A 287 -13.96 -32.59 -6.42
C ALA A 287 -14.10 -31.15 -5.92
N ILE A 288 -12.98 -30.46 -5.70
CA ILE A 288 -12.96 -29.05 -5.28
C ILE A 288 -12.62 -28.18 -6.48
N PRO A 289 -13.54 -27.33 -6.99
CA PRO A 289 -13.24 -26.40 -8.07
C PRO A 289 -12.25 -25.32 -7.61
N GLN A 290 -11.78 -24.50 -8.54
CA GLN A 290 -11.02 -23.31 -8.16
C GLN A 290 -11.92 -22.33 -7.41
N TYR A 291 -11.45 -21.81 -6.29
CA TYR A 291 -12.21 -20.89 -5.47
C TYR A 291 -11.33 -19.80 -4.87
N VAL A 292 -11.94 -18.76 -4.32
CA VAL A 292 -11.28 -17.76 -3.49
C VAL A 292 -11.94 -17.74 -2.11
N LEU A 293 -11.19 -17.36 -1.08
CA LEU A 293 -11.76 -17.15 0.25
C LEU A 293 -12.38 -15.77 0.36
N GLY A 294 -13.53 -15.70 1.03
CA GLY A 294 -14.21 -14.45 1.38
C GLY A 294 -14.49 -14.35 2.88
N GLY A 295 -14.66 -13.12 3.37
CA GLY A 295 -15.15 -12.87 4.73
C GLY A 295 -16.64 -13.19 4.88
N SER A 296 -17.15 -13.16 6.12
CA SER A 296 -18.57 -13.39 6.44
C SER A 296 -19.52 -12.28 5.97
N CYS A 297 -18.98 -11.17 5.48
CA CYS A 297 -19.74 -10.06 4.86
C CYS A 297 -20.08 -10.29 3.38
N LEU A 298 -19.74 -11.46 2.84
CA LEU A 298 -19.95 -11.82 1.44
C LEU A 298 -20.89 -13.03 1.31
N PRO A 299 -21.54 -13.19 0.15
CA PRO A 299 -22.32 -14.40 -0.14
C PRO A 299 -21.42 -15.64 -0.24
N LEU A 300 -21.96 -16.79 0.14
CA LEU A 300 -21.38 -18.09 -0.18
C LEU A 300 -21.74 -18.45 -1.64
N LEU A 301 -20.74 -18.60 -2.50
CA LEU A 301 -20.89 -18.98 -3.92
C LEU A 301 -19.97 -20.16 -4.26
N PRO A 302 -20.23 -20.92 -5.36
CA PRO A 302 -19.41 -22.08 -5.72
C PRO A 302 -17.90 -21.79 -5.90
N TRP A 303 -17.55 -20.52 -6.17
CA TRP A 303 -16.19 -20.03 -6.33
C TRP A 303 -15.73 -19.07 -5.22
N LEU A 304 -16.60 -18.71 -4.27
CA LEU A 304 -16.32 -17.78 -3.17
C LEU A 304 -16.75 -18.41 -1.84
N LEU A 305 -15.77 -18.90 -1.08
CA LEU A 305 -16.03 -19.65 0.15
C LEU A 305 -15.87 -18.77 1.39
N THR A 306 -16.94 -18.69 2.18
CA THR A 306 -17.04 -17.89 3.41
C THR A 306 -16.92 -18.79 4.64
N PRO A 307 -16.60 -18.24 5.83
CA PRO A 307 -16.54 -19.06 7.05
C PRO A 307 -17.93 -19.64 7.38
N PHE A 308 -17.99 -20.72 8.14
CA PHE A 308 -19.26 -21.16 8.72
C PHE A 308 -19.74 -20.09 9.71
N GLY A 309 -20.84 -19.43 9.36
CA GLY A 309 -21.53 -18.48 10.23
C GLY A 309 -22.59 -19.18 11.09
N GLY A 310 -22.57 -18.92 12.39
CA GLY A 310 -23.67 -19.24 13.29
C GLY A 310 -24.79 -18.21 13.16
N SER A 311 -25.44 -18.12 11.99
CA SER A 311 -26.56 -17.19 11.75
C SER A 311 -27.90 -17.71 12.27
N ASN A 312 -27.92 -18.80 13.06
CA ASN A 312 -29.11 -19.22 13.77
C ASN A 312 -28.77 -19.32 15.25
N GLU A 313 -29.50 -18.60 16.10
CA GLU A 313 -29.58 -18.77 17.56
C GLU A 313 -29.94 -20.21 18.00
N SER A 314 -30.09 -21.14 17.05
CA SER A 314 -30.35 -22.57 17.20
C SER A 314 -29.10 -23.48 17.03
N ARG A 315 -27.97 -22.99 16.47
CA ARG A 315 -26.74 -23.81 16.32
C ARG A 315 -25.77 -23.57 17.48
N THR A 316 -26.07 -24.19 18.62
CA THR A 316 -25.30 -24.03 19.87
C THR A 316 -23.94 -24.74 19.87
N THR A 317 -23.56 -25.48 18.81
CA THR A 317 -22.24 -26.11 18.70
C THR A 317 -21.76 -26.12 17.24
N VAL A 318 -20.58 -25.52 16.99
CA VAL A 318 -19.84 -25.68 15.74
C VAL A 318 -19.28 -27.10 15.74
N SER A 319 -19.56 -27.88 14.69
CA SER A 319 -19.00 -29.23 14.57
C SER A 319 -17.46 -29.20 14.51
N SER A 320 -16.80 -30.28 14.91
CA SER A 320 -15.33 -30.34 14.84
C SER A 320 -14.78 -30.07 13.43
N SER A 321 -15.52 -30.40 12.38
CA SER A 321 -15.15 -30.12 10.98
C SER A 321 -15.31 -28.67 10.59
N GLU A 322 -16.41 -28.02 10.99
CA GLU A 322 -16.62 -26.60 10.74
C GLU A 322 -15.58 -25.76 11.49
N ALA A 323 -15.22 -26.16 12.72
CA ALA A 323 -14.17 -25.50 13.49
C ALA A 323 -12.79 -25.65 12.83
N ALA A 324 -12.46 -26.84 12.32
CA ALA A 324 -11.23 -27.06 11.58
C ALA A 324 -11.16 -26.18 10.31
N TYR A 325 -12.25 -26.13 9.54
CA TYR A 325 -12.35 -25.23 8.39
C TYR A 325 -12.21 -23.76 8.78
N ASN A 326 -12.97 -23.28 9.76
CA ASN A 326 -12.93 -21.88 10.21
C ASN A 326 -11.53 -21.48 10.72
N SER A 327 -10.78 -22.41 11.34
CA SER A 327 -9.40 -22.17 11.73
C SER A 327 -8.49 -21.94 10.51
N VAL A 328 -8.55 -22.83 9.51
CA VAL A 328 -7.73 -22.70 8.28
C VAL A 328 -8.17 -21.49 7.45
N HIS A 329 -9.48 -21.28 7.29
CA HIS A 329 -10.09 -20.12 6.64
C HIS A 329 -9.62 -18.82 7.27
N GLY A 330 -9.68 -18.71 8.60
CA GLY A 330 -9.22 -17.54 9.35
C GLY A 330 -7.76 -17.22 9.10
N ARG A 331 -6.87 -18.23 9.10
CA ARG A 331 -5.45 -18.05 8.74
C ARG A 331 -5.28 -17.57 7.30
N GLY A 332 -6.12 -18.04 6.37
CA GLY A 332 -6.18 -17.54 5.00
C GLY A 332 -6.58 -16.06 4.97
N MET A 333 -7.67 -15.70 5.64
CA MET A 333 -8.17 -14.32 5.72
C MET A 333 -7.13 -13.33 6.30
N GLU A 334 -6.30 -13.77 7.25
CA GLU A 334 -5.20 -12.96 7.78
C GLU A 334 -4.21 -12.49 6.70
N LEU A 335 -4.06 -13.21 5.58
CA LEU A 335 -3.15 -12.82 4.49
C LEU A 335 -3.56 -11.47 3.88
N ALA A 336 -4.87 -11.25 3.67
CA ALA A 336 -5.37 -9.98 3.16
C ALA A 336 -5.13 -8.85 4.18
N GLY A 337 -5.43 -9.08 5.47
CA GLY A 337 -5.17 -8.12 6.54
C GLY A 337 -3.68 -7.75 6.66
N LYS A 338 -2.79 -8.75 6.56
CA LYS A 338 -1.32 -8.53 6.57
C LYS A 338 -0.86 -7.75 5.34
N ALA A 339 -1.40 -8.01 4.15
CA ALA A 339 -1.05 -7.26 2.94
C ALA A 339 -1.42 -5.78 3.08
N PHE A 340 -2.66 -5.47 3.49
CA PHE A 340 -3.08 -4.10 3.76
C PHE A 340 -2.27 -3.43 4.88
N GLY A 341 -1.98 -4.17 5.95
CA GLY A 341 -1.13 -3.70 7.05
C GLY A 341 0.28 -3.31 6.59
N ARG A 342 0.90 -4.11 5.71
CA ARG A 342 2.22 -3.80 5.11
C ARG A 342 2.15 -2.54 4.27
N VAL A 343 1.16 -2.42 3.39
CA VAL A 343 0.97 -1.23 2.55
C VAL A 343 0.87 0.04 3.41
N ARG A 344 0.13 0.02 4.51
CA ARG A 344 0.02 1.17 5.42
C ARG A 344 1.30 1.45 6.19
N ALA A 345 2.02 0.41 6.62
CA ALA A 345 3.27 0.56 7.34
C ALA A 345 4.37 1.19 6.46
N GLU A 346 4.44 0.78 5.19
CA GLU A 346 5.35 1.30 4.19
C GLU A 346 4.97 2.73 3.76
N TRP A 347 3.71 2.90 3.37
CA TRP A 347 3.18 4.11 2.76
C TRP A 347 2.30 4.88 3.74
N GLN A 348 2.97 5.54 4.68
CA GLN A 348 2.36 6.26 5.80
C GLN A 348 1.38 7.36 5.38
N LEU A 349 1.43 7.81 4.11
CA LEU A 349 0.42 8.70 3.57
C LEU A 349 -1.00 8.12 3.70
N LEU A 350 -1.18 6.80 3.58
CA LEU A 350 -2.47 6.13 3.70
C LEU A 350 -3.00 6.00 5.13
N LEU A 351 -2.18 6.33 6.14
CA LEU A 351 -2.60 6.42 7.55
C LEU A 351 -3.21 7.78 7.88
N ARG A 352 -3.01 8.79 7.01
CA ARG A 352 -3.61 10.10 7.18
C ARG A 352 -5.02 10.09 6.60
N PRO A 353 -5.99 10.71 7.28
CA PRO A 353 -7.26 11.02 6.65
C PRO A 353 -7.02 11.79 5.35
N TRP A 354 -7.68 11.36 4.28
CA TRP A 354 -7.58 12.02 2.99
C TRP A 354 -8.52 13.20 2.94
N LYS A 355 -8.09 14.31 2.35
CA LYS A 355 -8.96 15.49 2.28
C LYS A 355 -10.12 15.28 1.32
N GLU A 356 -11.31 15.69 1.75
CA GLU A 356 -12.53 15.73 0.94
C GLU A 356 -12.33 16.36 -0.44
N GLU A 357 -11.65 17.52 -0.49
CA GLU A 357 -11.38 18.30 -1.71
C GLU A 357 -10.59 17.52 -2.79
N CYS A 358 -9.97 16.40 -2.43
CA CYS A 358 -9.15 15.57 -3.30
C CYS A 358 -9.62 14.10 -3.34
N ILE A 359 -10.87 13.81 -2.93
CA ILE A 359 -11.39 12.46 -2.78
C ILE A 359 -11.30 11.64 -4.08
N GLU A 360 -11.58 12.24 -5.23
CA GLU A 360 -11.53 11.58 -6.55
C GLU A 360 -10.15 11.02 -6.90
N SER A 361 -9.08 11.64 -6.37
CA SER A 361 -7.70 11.21 -6.62
C SER A 361 -7.22 10.12 -5.66
N PHE A 362 -7.93 9.91 -4.54
CA PHE A 362 -7.49 9.01 -3.49
C PHE A 362 -7.39 7.54 -3.93
N PRO A 363 -8.36 6.99 -4.68
CA PRO A 363 -8.28 5.61 -5.14
C PRO A 363 -7.02 5.32 -5.96
N PHE A 364 -6.58 6.26 -6.81
CA PHE A 364 -5.33 6.15 -7.56
C PHE A 364 -4.11 6.06 -6.65
N VAL A 365 -4.10 6.80 -5.53
CA VAL A 365 -3.00 6.77 -4.56
C VAL A 365 -2.98 5.43 -3.83
N VAL A 366 -4.12 4.87 -3.45
CA VAL A 366 -4.19 3.54 -2.81
C VAL A 366 -3.70 2.46 -3.77
N VAL A 367 -4.21 2.43 -5.00
CA VAL A 367 -3.77 1.48 -6.04
C VAL A 367 -2.28 1.60 -6.32
N THR A 368 -1.75 2.83 -6.39
CA THR A 368 -0.31 3.07 -6.54
C THR A 368 0.50 2.41 -5.42
N CYS A 369 0.04 2.51 -4.16
CA CYS A 369 0.71 1.90 -3.02
C CYS A 369 0.66 0.37 -3.06
N CYS A 370 -0.47 -0.23 -3.47
CA CYS A 370 -0.57 -1.68 -3.67
C CYS A 370 0.37 -2.19 -4.78
N LEU A 371 0.47 -1.44 -5.89
CA LEU A 371 1.40 -1.77 -6.98
C LEU A 371 2.87 -1.64 -6.55
N LEU A 372 3.20 -0.60 -5.79
CA LEU A 372 4.54 -0.44 -5.23
C LEU A 372 4.87 -1.57 -4.27
N HIS A 373 3.94 -2.00 -3.42
CA HIS A 373 4.12 -3.18 -2.55
C HIS A 373 4.43 -4.45 -3.37
N ASN A 374 3.67 -4.73 -4.42
CA ASN A 374 3.99 -5.85 -5.33
C ASN A 374 5.36 -5.70 -5.99
N PHE A 375 5.73 -4.48 -6.39
CA PHE A 375 7.04 -4.18 -6.95
C PHE A 375 8.17 -4.45 -5.95
N LEU A 376 7.99 -4.09 -4.67
CA LEU A 376 8.94 -4.38 -3.60
C LEU A 376 9.10 -5.89 -3.39
N ILE A 377 8.00 -6.65 -3.38
CA ILE A 377 8.03 -8.12 -3.35
C ILE A 377 8.82 -8.68 -4.54
N LYS A 378 8.54 -8.19 -5.75
CA LYS A 378 9.24 -8.61 -6.98
C LYS A 378 10.73 -8.33 -6.93
N CYS A 379 11.13 -7.21 -6.32
CA CYS A 379 12.53 -6.85 -6.09
C CYS A 379 13.15 -7.56 -4.87
N SER A 380 12.37 -8.38 -4.15
CA SER A 380 12.79 -9.06 -2.94
C SER A 380 13.29 -8.11 -1.84
N GLU A 381 12.64 -6.96 -1.71
CA GLU A 381 12.90 -5.98 -0.66
C GLU A 381 12.39 -6.50 0.69
N ALA A 382 13.06 -6.07 1.77
CA ALA A 382 12.61 -6.38 3.12
C ALA A 382 11.38 -5.56 3.48
N LEU A 383 10.23 -6.23 3.60
CA LEU A 383 8.97 -5.60 4.01
C LEU A 383 8.89 -5.47 5.54
N PRO A 384 8.15 -4.48 6.06
CA PRO A 384 7.98 -4.34 7.51
C PRO A 384 7.26 -5.54 8.11
N ASP A 385 7.72 -5.96 9.28
CA ASP A 385 7.04 -6.99 10.07
C ASP A 385 5.82 -6.36 10.76
N VAL A 386 4.63 -6.81 10.38
CA VAL A 386 3.36 -6.32 10.91
C VAL A 386 2.93 -7.23 12.07
N ASN A 387 3.70 -7.21 13.16
CA ASN A 387 3.31 -7.88 14.42
C ASN A 387 2.26 -7.09 15.22
N LEU A 388 1.90 -5.89 14.76
CA LEU A 388 0.79 -5.14 15.32
C LEU A 388 -0.48 -5.58 14.63
N GLY A 389 -1.41 -6.12 15.43
CA GLY A 389 -2.76 -6.48 15.03
C GLY A 389 -3.42 -5.36 14.24
N HIS A 390 -3.26 -5.42 12.92
CA HIS A 390 -4.11 -4.70 11.99
C HIS A 390 -5.42 -5.47 11.98
N SER A 391 -6.13 -5.38 13.11
CA SER A 391 -7.55 -5.68 13.18
C SER A 391 -8.16 -4.71 12.20
N SER A 392 -8.64 -5.21 11.07
CA SER A 392 -9.48 -4.43 10.16
C SER A 392 -10.56 -3.79 11.02
N ASN A 393 -10.42 -2.50 11.34
CA ASN A 393 -11.24 -1.79 12.32
C ASN A 393 -12.61 -1.41 11.72
N HIS A 394 -13.16 -2.31 10.93
CA HIS A 394 -14.51 -2.23 10.43
C HIS A 394 -15.08 -3.64 10.54
N ASP A 395 -15.89 -3.84 11.58
CA ASP A 395 -16.84 -4.95 11.65
C ASP A 395 -17.82 -4.77 10.48
N LEU A 396 -17.42 -5.26 9.30
CA LEU A 396 -18.28 -5.26 8.14
C LEU A 396 -19.52 -6.08 8.47
N PRO A 397 -20.72 -5.61 8.09
CA PRO A 397 -21.95 -6.31 8.41
C PRO A 397 -21.92 -7.72 7.83
N LEU A 398 -22.49 -8.68 8.58
CA LEU A 398 -22.68 -10.04 8.08
C LEU A 398 -23.57 -10.02 6.84
N PHE A 399 -23.31 -10.94 5.92
CA PHE A 399 -24.21 -11.17 4.80
C PHE A 399 -25.49 -11.89 5.29
N GLU A 400 -26.65 -11.34 4.96
CA GLU A 400 -27.97 -11.85 5.39
C GLU A 400 -28.79 -12.47 4.23
N GLY A 401 -28.17 -12.68 3.06
CA GLY A 401 -28.86 -13.29 1.91
C GLY A 401 -28.82 -14.82 1.90
N GLU A 402 -29.59 -15.40 0.98
CA GLU A 402 -29.59 -16.85 0.73
C GLU A 402 -28.20 -17.34 0.28
N GLU A 403 -27.76 -18.48 0.83
CA GLU A 403 -26.51 -19.14 0.49
C GLU A 403 -26.72 -20.20 -0.61
N ASP A 404 -25.74 -20.40 -1.49
CA ASP A 404 -25.82 -21.36 -2.61
C ASP A 404 -25.63 -22.82 -2.14
N ASP A 405 -26.56 -23.72 -2.47
CA ASP A 405 -26.54 -25.14 -2.07
C ASP A 405 -25.31 -25.91 -2.60
N SER A 406 -24.86 -25.61 -3.82
CA SER A 406 -23.66 -26.23 -4.40
C SER A 406 -22.41 -25.79 -3.64
N ALA A 407 -22.35 -24.52 -3.26
CA ALA A 407 -21.26 -23.96 -2.48
C ALA A 407 -21.18 -24.57 -1.06
N HIS A 408 -22.32 -24.90 -0.44
CA HIS A 408 -22.33 -25.66 0.81
C HIS A 408 -21.66 -27.03 0.66
N GLY A 409 -21.93 -27.75 -0.43
CA GLY A 409 -21.30 -29.04 -0.71
C GLY A 409 -19.77 -28.93 -0.76
N ILE A 410 -19.25 -27.93 -1.47
CA ILE A 410 -17.81 -27.67 -1.59
C ILE A 410 -17.20 -27.33 -0.23
N ARG A 411 -17.81 -26.39 0.51
CA ARG A 411 -17.35 -25.96 1.84
C ARG A 411 -17.36 -27.13 2.84
N ASN A 412 -18.41 -27.95 2.83
CA ASN A 412 -18.53 -29.13 3.70
C ASN A 412 -17.50 -30.21 3.37
N ALA A 413 -17.23 -30.46 2.08
CA ALA A 413 -16.20 -31.40 1.65
C ALA A 413 -14.80 -30.96 2.13
N LEU A 414 -14.48 -29.66 2.00
CA LEU A 414 -13.26 -29.10 2.56
C LEU A 414 -13.21 -29.22 4.09
N ALA A 415 -14.30 -28.94 4.79
CA ALA A 415 -14.38 -29.04 6.24
C ALA A 415 -14.11 -30.47 6.75
N LEU A 416 -14.71 -31.47 6.10
CA LEU A 416 -14.46 -32.87 6.39
C LEU A 416 -13.03 -33.29 6.04
N HIS A 417 -12.48 -32.80 4.94
CA HIS A 417 -11.09 -33.06 4.57
C HIS A 417 -10.13 -32.53 5.63
N LEU A 418 -10.31 -31.27 6.06
CA LEU A 418 -9.46 -30.62 7.06
C LEU A 418 -9.57 -31.25 8.44
N SER A 419 -10.76 -31.70 8.84
CA SER A 419 -10.97 -32.32 10.16
C SER A 419 -10.22 -33.64 10.33
N ARG A 420 -9.99 -34.39 9.25
CA ARG A 420 -9.21 -35.63 9.26
C ARG A 420 -7.74 -35.38 9.63
N PHE A 421 -7.22 -34.19 9.33
CA PHE A 421 -5.85 -33.81 9.70
C PHE A 421 -5.73 -33.25 11.12
N THR A 422 -6.84 -32.82 11.74
CA THR A 422 -6.83 -32.26 13.10
C THR A 422 -7.12 -33.29 14.21
N VAL A 423 -7.72 -34.45 13.89
CA VAL A 423 -8.16 -35.45 14.89
C VAL A 423 -7.11 -36.55 15.17
N GLY A 424 -6.04 -36.63 14.38
CA GLY A 424 -4.92 -37.53 14.66
C GLY A 424 -3.96 -36.94 15.69
N GLY A 425 -4.01 -37.40 16.94
CA GLY A 425 -3.07 -37.07 18.02
C GLY A 425 -1.63 -37.51 17.73
N SER A 426 -0.99 -36.79 16.82
CA SER A 426 0.45 -36.66 16.59
C SER A 426 0.52 -35.59 15.53
N GLY A 427 0.92 -34.36 15.91
CA GLY A 427 1.00 -33.23 14.99
C GLY A 427 1.56 -33.69 13.66
N SER A 428 0.84 -33.41 12.58
CA SER A 428 1.32 -33.60 11.22
C SER A 428 2.78 -33.17 11.16
N LEU A 429 3.65 -33.84 10.42
CA LEU A 429 5.02 -33.34 10.21
C LEU A 429 5.00 -31.86 9.76
N ALA A 430 3.92 -31.38 9.11
CA ALA A 430 3.71 -29.96 8.84
C ALA A 430 3.38 -29.13 10.10
N GLU A 431 2.55 -29.62 11.02
CA GLU A 431 2.30 -28.97 12.31
C GLU A 431 3.50 -29.05 13.26
N GLN A 432 4.29 -30.13 13.23
CA GLN A 432 5.55 -30.21 13.95
C GLN A 432 6.59 -29.29 13.30
N LEU A 433 6.72 -29.22 11.97
CA LEU A 433 7.61 -28.25 11.31
C LEU A 433 7.16 -26.78 11.50
N LEU A 434 5.86 -26.53 11.67
CA LEU A 434 5.32 -25.19 11.95
C LEU A 434 5.36 -24.84 13.45
N SER A 435 5.24 -25.81 14.37
CA SER A 435 5.25 -25.59 15.83
C SER A 435 6.62 -25.77 16.50
N THR A 436 7.48 -26.65 15.98
CA THR A 436 8.87 -26.80 16.42
C THR A 436 9.76 -25.84 15.65
N GLY A 437 9.73 -24.55 16.02
CA GLY A 437 10.93 -23.71 15.92
C GLY A 437 11.06 -22.74 14.75
N PHE A 438 9.98 -22.32 14.08
CA PHE A 438 9.98 -21.00 13.41
C PHE A 438 9.28 -19.94 14.27
N SER A 439 9.74 -19.85 15.53
CA SER A 439 9.51 -18.68 16.35
C SER A 439 10.27 -17.50 15.74
N GLN A 440 9.54 -16.59 15.09
CA GLN A 440 9.66 -15.12 15.16
C GLN A 440 11.06 -14.45 15.24
N ARG A 441 12.12 -15.08 14.76
CA ARG A 441 13.45 -14.46 14.65
C ARG A 441 14.00 -14.75 13.27
N SER A 442 14.20 -13.69 12.50
CA SER A 442 14.62 -13.63 11.11
C SER A 442 13.47 -13.76 10.11
N GLY A 443 13.25 -12.70 9.33
CA GLY A 443 12.24 -12.57 8.29
C GLY A 443 12.51 -13.46 7.06
N PHE A 444 12.68 -14.76 7.28
CA PHE A 444 12.77 -15.75 6.22
C PHE A 444 11.37 -16.29 5.93
N SER A 445 10.80 -15.90 4.79
CA SER A 445 9.66 -16.60 4.22
C SER A 445 10.08 -18.04 3.87
N PHE A 446 9.24 -19.02 4.16
CA PHE A 446 9.47 -20.43 3.80
C PHE A 446 9.66 -20.59 2.28
N ALA A 447 8.96 -19.80 1.47
CA ALA A 447 9.19 -19.72 0.02
C ALA A 447 10.59 -19.18 -0.30
N TYR A 448 11.11 -18.25 0.50
CA TYR A 448 12.48 -17.72 0.40
C TYR A 448 13.53 -18.75 0.83
N PHE A 449 13.24 -19.57 1.84
CA PHE A 449 14.08 -20.70 2.25
C PHE A 449 14.17 -21.75 1.14
N ILE A 450 13.04 -22.15 0.54
CA ILE A 450 13.01 -23.08 -0.60
C ILE A 450 13.71 -22.48 -1.83
N ARG A 451 13.52 -21.19 -2.11
CA ARG A 451 14.19 -20.49 -3.22
C ARG A 451 15.70 -20.36 -2.98
N SER A 452 16.11 -20.16 -1.73
CA SER A 452 17.52 -20.16 -1.32
C SER A 452 18.11 -21.57 -1.38
N LEU A 453 17.38 -22.60 -0.98
CA LEU A 453 17.80 -24.01 -1.14
C LEU A 453 17.91 -24.39 -2.61
N ASN A 454 16.98 -23.97 -3.47
CA ASN A 454 17.05 -24.21 -4.91
C ASN A 454 18.24 -23.46 -5.52
N MET A 455 18.51 -22.22 -5.11
CA MET A 455 19.69 -21.45 -5.55
C MET A 455 21.00 -22.06 -5.05
N VAL A 456 21.04 -22.56 -3.81
CA VAL A 456 22.20 -23.28 -3.26
C VAL A 456 22.40 -24.61 -3.98
N CYS A 457 21.34 -25.36 -4.25
CA CYS A 457 21.39 -26.60 -5.04
C CYS A 457 21.83 -26.35 -6.48
N LEU A 458 21.36 -25.27 -7.12
CA LEU A 458 21.79 -24.85 -8.47
C LEU A 458 23.23 -24.35 -8.48
N SER A 459 23.68 -23.65 -7.44
CA SER A 459 25.08 -23.21 -7.30
C SER A 459 26.02 -24.40 -7.07
N LEU A 460 25.61 -25.38 -6.25
CA LEU A 460 26.33 -26.63 -6.03
C LEU A 460 26.32 -27.56 -7.27
N LEU A 461 25.30 -27.48 -8.11
CA LEU A 461 25.26 -28.17 -9.41
C LEU A 461 26.13 -27.47 -10.46
N ASN A 462 26.28 -26.14 -10.38
CA ASN A 462 27.12 -25.35 -11.29
C ASN A 462 28.62 -25.41 -10.91
N GLU A 463 28.95 -25.70 -9.65
CA GLU A 463 30.35 -25.84 -9.17
C GLU A 463 30.93 -27.26 -9.27
N ARG A 464 30.21 -28.24 -9.85
CA ARG A 464 30.79 -29.57 -10.12
C ARG A 464 31.70 -29.58 -11.37
N SER A 465 32.76 -28.79 -11.31
CA SER A 465 34.03 -29.12 -11.95
C SER A 465 35.17 -28.79 -10.97
N MET A 466 35.69 -29.84 -10.33
CA MET A 466 36.96 -29.99 -9.60
C MET A 466 36.84 -30.46 -8.13
N LEU A 467 37.08 -31.77 -7.97
CA LEU A 467 37.66 -32.52 -6.83
C LEU A 467 36.87 -32.68 -5.49
N PRO A 468 37.09 -33.79 -4.76
CA PRO A 468 36.18 -34.27 -3.72
C PRO A 468 36.65 -33.91 -2.29
N MET A 469 35.71 -33.53 -1.43
CA MET A 469 35.88 -33.61 0.04
C MET A 469 34.63 -34.26 0.65
N PRO A 470 34.77 -35.17 1.63
CA PRO A 470 33.65 -35.97 2.13
C PRO A 470 32.89 -35.23 3.23
N PHE A 471 31.62 -34.90 2.98
CA PHE A 471 30.65 -34.64 4.03
C PHE A 471 29.75 -35.87 4.19
N LYS A 472 29.90 -36.57 5.31
CA LYS A 472 28.96 -37.62 5.74
C LYS A 472 27.65 -36.96 6.20
N PHE A 473 26.57 -37.19 5.46
CA PHE A 473 25.23 -37.19 6.04
C PHE A 473 24.86 -38.64 6.33
N GLU A 474 24.85 -39.01 7.60
CA GLU A 474 24.21 -40.26 8.05
C GLU A 474 22.70 -40.01 8.13
N ASN A 475 21.96 -40.94 7.52
CA ASN A 475 20.51 -41.16 7.60
C ASN A 475 19.57 -40.26 6.77
N VAL A 476 19.45 -40.55 5.46
CA VAL A 476 18.15 -40.77 4.78
C VAL A 476 18.38 -41.73 3.60
N VAL A 477 17.74 -42.91 3.65
CA VAL A 477 17.69 -43.90 2.56
C VAL A 477 16.38 -43.70 1.80
N GLY A 478 16.43 -43.53 0.47
CA GLY A 478 15.24 -43.54 -0.38
C GLY A 478 15.52 -43.07 -1.81
N ILE A 479 15.64 -44.03 -2.74
CA ILE A 479 15.94 -43.88 -4.17
C ILE A 479 14.62 -43.68 -4.96
N ILE A 480 14.57 -42.72 -5.90
CA ILE A 480 13.66 -42.73 -7.07
C ILE A 480 14.48 -42.33 -8.33
N PRO A 481 14.41 -43.07 -9.45
CA PRO A 481 15.31 -42.90 -10.58
C PRO A 481 14.84 -41.84 -11.60
N LEU A 482 15.77 -41.01 -12.08
CA LEU A 482 15.62 -40.14 -13.25
C LEU A 482 16.19 -40.84 -14.49
N ARG A 483 15.38 -40.99 -15.56
CA ARG A 483 15.92 -41.19 -16.92
C ARG A 483 14.96 -40.70 -18.01
N GLN A 484 15.55 -39.95 -18.95
CA GLN A 484 15.08 -39.56 -20.29
C GLN A 484 14.04 -38.43 -20.32
N SER A 485 14.17 -37.33 -21.08
CA SER A 485 14.94 -37.04 -22.30
C SER A 485 15.23 -35.53 -22.36
N TRP A 486 16.47 -35.15 -22.67
CA TRP A 486 16.90 -33.79 -23.02
C TRP A 486 17.43 -33.86 -24.45
N ASP A 487 16.58 -33.58 -25.42
CA ASP A 487 16.98 -33.25 -26.79
C ASP A 487 15.89 -32.30 -27.33
N ASN A 488 16.30 -31.10 -27.75
CA ASN A 488 15.55 -29.99 -28.39
C ASN A 488 15.62 -28.63 -27.67
N PHE A 489 16.77 -28.27 -27.09
CA PHE A 489 17.07 -26.87 -26.72
C PHE A 489 17.78 -26.08 -27.83
N GLY A 490 17.95 -26.67 -29.02
CA GLY A 490 18.67 -26.07 -30.16
C GLY A 490 17.85 -25.19 -31.10
N ASP A 491 16.51 -25.32 -31.12
CA ASP A 491 15.67 -24.72 -32.18
C ASP A 491 14.74 -23.57 -31.72
N LEU A 492 14.92 -23.03 -30.51
CA LEU A 492 14.08 -21.94 -29.99
C LEU A 492 14.78 -20.57 -29.90
N VAL A 493 15.81 -20.32 -30.72
CA VAL A 493 16.54 -19.03 -30.72
C VAL A 493 16.46 -18.28 -32.06
N SER A 494 15.79 -18.81 -33.09
CA SER A 494 15.70 -18.16 -34.41
C SER A 494 14.31 -17.64 -34.82
N THR A 495 13.31 -17.59 -33.94
CA THR A 495 11.92 -17.25 -34.34
C THR A 495 11.33 -16.00 -33.67
N ILE A 496 12.09 -15.20 -32.89
CA ILE A 496 11.52 -14.09 -32.10
C ILE A 496 11.92 -12.67 -32.57
N PHE A 497 12.67 -12.50 -33.66
CA PHE A 497 12.89 -11.16 -34.24
C PHE A 497 12.89 -11.15 -35.77
N PRO A 498 11.93 -10.42 -36.37
CA PRO A 498 12.23 -9.56 -37.50
C PRO A 498 12.09 -8.10 -37.07
N ILE A 499 13.22 -7.40 -37.17
CA ILE A 499 13.31 -5.95 -37.22
C ILE A 499 12.64 -5.48 -38.50
N THR A 500 11.67 -4.55 -38.43
CA THR A 500 11.52 -3.51 -39.47
C THR A 500 11.03 -2.19 -38.90
N SER A 501 11.79 -1.17 -39.26
CA SER A 501 11.62 0.27 -39.13
C SER A 501 10.37 0.84 -39.82
N GLY A 502 9.82 1.93 -39.27
CA GLY A 502 8.94 2.83 -40.01
C GLY A 502 8.26 3.88 -39.13
N MET A 503 8.85 5.07 -38.98
CA MET A 503 8.17 6.25 -38.42
C MET A 503 7.29 6.92 -39.48
N ARG A 504 6.10 7.38 -39.07
CA ARG A 504 5.50 8.69 -39.44
C ARG A 504 4.35 9.05 -38.47
N PRO A 505 4.00 10.34 -38.34
CA PRO A 505 3.39 10.93 -37.14
C PRO A 505 1.86 10.76 -37.14
N VAL A 506 1.29 10.43 -35.98
CA VAL A 506 -0.16 10.40 -35.79
C VAL A 506 -0.52 11.32 -34.63
N ASN A 507 -1.43 12.25 -34.94
CA ASN A 507 -2.02 13.23 -34.05
C ASN A 507 -2.51 12.60 -32.74
N LEU A 508 -1.91 13.01 -31.61
CA LEU A 508 -2.43 12.74 -30.28
C LEU A 508 -3.63 13.65 -30.03
N LEU A 509 -4.84 13.16 -30.21
CA LEU A 509 -6.03 13.56 -29.47
C LEU A 509 -7.07 12.45 -29.68
N GLN A 510 -7.52 11.84 -28.58
CA GLN A 510 -8.44 10.68 -28.47
C GLN A 510 -7.80 9.28 -28.55
N ASP A 511 -7.08 8.89 -27.49
CA ASP A 511 -6.80 7.48 -27.24
C ASP A 511 -7.89 6.88 -26.33
N LYS A 512 -8.86 6.17 -26.92
CA LYS A 512 -9.97 5.49 -26.22
C LYS A 512 -9.50 4.36 -25.29
N SER A 513 -8.26 3.88 -25.45
CA SER A 513 -7.64 2.83 -24.62
C SER A 513 -7.47 3.22 -23.15
N ILE A 514 -7.26 4.53 -22.89
CA ILE A 514 -6.98 5.05 -21.55
C ILE A 514 -8.26 5.13 -20.71
N THR A 515 -9.36 5.60 -21.30
CA THR A 515 -10.66 5.67 -20.64
C THR A 515 -11.17 4.27 -20.31
N GLU A 516 -10.92 3.28 -21.18
CA GLU A 516 -11.32 1.89 -20.99
C GLU A 516 -10.49 1.19 -19.89
N LYS A 517 -9.19 1.48 -19.77
CA LYS A 517 -8.35 0.96 -18.67
C LYS A 517 -8.65 1.62 -17.34
N MET A 518 -9.03 2.90 -17.33
CA MET A 518 -9.43 3.61 -16.11
C MET A 518 -10.85 3.22 -15.67
N SER A 519 -11.79 2.97 -16.58
CA SER A 519 -13.11 2.45 -16.22
C SER A 519 -13.07 1.03 -15.65
N LYS A 520 -12.03 0.25 -15.97
CA LYS A 520 -11.78 -1.09 -15.40
C LYS A 520 -11.28 -1.06 -13.95
N ILE A 521 -10.72 0.07 -13.49
CA ILE A 521 -10.23 0.24 -12.10
C ILE A 521 -11.30 0.93 -11.23
N PHE A 522 -12.21 1.69 -11.85
CA PHE A 522 -13.22 2.50 -11.18
C PHE A 522 -14.60 2.31 -11.84
N PRO A 523 -15.54 1.61 -11.17
CA PRO A 523 -16.91 1.52 -11.68
C PRO A 523 -17.63 2.86 -11.55
N ARG A 524 -18.47 3.15 -12.55
CA ARG A 524 -19.38 4.31 -12.53
C ARG A 524 -20.42 4.10 -11.44
N ALA A 525 -20.63 5.09 -10.58
CA ALA A 525 -21.76 5.11 -9.68
C ALA A 525 -23.06 5.13 -10.50
N GLY A 526 -23.82 4.04 -10.46
CA GLY A 526 -25.14 3.96 -11.07
C GLY A 526 -26.15 4.81 -10.29
N SER A 527 -26.80 5.74 -10.97
CA SER A 527 -27.92 6.52 -10.43
C SER A 527 -29.17 5.64 -10.33
N SER A 528 -29.75 5.54 -9.14
CA SER A 528 -31.16 5.16 -8.96
C SER A 528 -32.05 6.38 -9.19
N ASP A 529 -33.04 6.23 -10.08
CA ASP A 529 -34.02 7.24 -10.46
C ASP A 529 -34.73 7.90 -9.26
N VAL A 530 -34.60 9.23 -9.18
CA VAL A 530 -35.64 10.10 -8.61
C VAL A 530 -35.82 11.28 -9.56
N THR A 531 -36.93 11.28 -10.25
CA THR A 531 -37.42 12.38 -11.11
C THR A 531 -37.68 13.63 -10.28
N GLY A 532 -37.08 14.78 -10.64
CA GLY A 532 -37.53 16.08 -10.12
C GLY A 532 -36.49 17.21 -10.17
N GLN A 533 -36.54 18.00 -11.25
CA GLN A 533 -36.08 19.39 -11.40
C GLN A 533 -34.62 19.77 -11.05
N GLY A 534 -33.86 20.08 -12.10
CA GLY A 534 -33.07 21.32 -12.14
C GLY A 534 -31.76 21.37 -11.34
N GLY A 535 -30.88 20.38 -11.49
CA GLY A 535 -29.50 20.45 -11.01
C GLY A 535 -28.53 19.89 -12.06
N MET A 536 -27.69 20.75 -12.64
CA MET A 536 -26.62 20.32 -13.56
C MET A 536 -25.57 19.49 -12.78
N GLN A 537 -25.27 18.28 -13.25
CA GLN A 537 -24.38 17.33 -12.58
C GLN A 537 -22.90 17.79 -12.50
N PRO A 538 -22.20 17.56 -11.38
CA PRO A 538 -20.80 17.97 -11.16
C PRO A 538 -19.76 17.23 -12.02
N GLU A 539 -20.07 16.02 -12.52
CA GLU A 539 -19.16 15.21 -13.34
C GLU A 539 -18.90 15.79 -14.75
N ARG A 540 -19.87 16.51 -15.32
CA ARG A 540 -19.69 17.22 -16.60
C ARG A 540 -18.82 18.48 -16.45
N LEU A 541 -18.79 19.07 -15.25
CA LEU A 541 -18.03 20.29 -14.98
C LEU A 541 -16.51 20.04 -14.91
N LEU A 542 -16.09 18.86 -14.44
CA LEU A 542 -14.67 18.51 -14.31
C LEU A 542 -14.04 18.19 -15.68
N CYS A 543 -14.73 17.40 -16.51
CA CYS A 543 -14.31 17.14 -17.89
C CYS A 543 -14.29 18.42 -18.74
N GLN A 544 -15.28 19.30 -18.61
CA GLN A 544 -15.27 20.59 -19.32
C GLN A 544 -14.21 21.56 -18.80
N ARG A 545 -13.89 21.57 -17.50
CA ARG A 545 -12.82 22.42 -16.94
C ARG A 545 -11.43 21.92 -17.32
N LEU A 546 -11.21 20.61 -17.36
CA LEU A 546 -9.93 20.03 -17.81
C LEU A 546 -9.72 20.20 -19.32
N ILE A 547 -10.79 20.14 -20.12
CA ILE A 547 -10.74 20.43 -21.56
C ILE A 547 -10.51 21.93 -21.83
N LYS A 548 -11.14 22.85 -21.07
CA LYS A 548 -10.87 24.29 -21.19
C LYS A 548 -9.45 24.67 -20.78
N LEU A 549 -8.91 24.08 -19.71
CA LEU A 549 -7.53 24.31 -19.27
C LEU A 549 -6.47 23.76 -20.25
N SER A 550 -6.87 22.82 -21.10
CA SER A 550 -6.04 22.27 -22.18
C SER A 550 -6.14 23.06 -23.50
N GLN A 551 -7.15 23.90 -23.68
CA GLN A 551 -7.38 24.66 -24.92
C GLN A 551 -6.94 26.14 -24.82
N ASP A 552 -6.70 26.65 -23.61
CA ASP A 552 -6.19 28.01 -23.36
C ASP A 552 -4.65 28.09 -23.20
N LYS A 553 -3.88 27.20 -23.85
CA LYS A 553 -2.42 27.34 -24.02
C LYS A 553 -1.93 26.97 -25.40
#